data_AF-A0A9X3DGU3-F1
#
_entry.id   AF-A0A9X3DGU3-F1
#
_cell.length_a   1.000
_cell.length_b   1.000
_cell.length_c   1.000
_cell.angle_alpha   90.00
_cell.angle_beta   90.00
_cell.angle_gamma   90.00
#
_symmetry.space_group_name_H-M   'P 1'
#
loop_
_entity.id
_entity.type
_entity.pdbx_description
1 polymer ?
#
loop_
_entity_poly.entity_id
_entity_poly.type
_entity_poly.pdbx_seq_one_letter_code
_entity_poly.pdbx_strand_id
1 'polypeptide(L)'
;MNGKQVSLSHYLTSGHFISATFENFESEFLQMSLYVLITIGLRQIGSAESKKLEENEDVDREPRPSSDAPWPVKRGGWILWLYSNSLSIAFCILFLICWALHFYGSWENNNLELSLKGKPEENILHYLGGSKFWFETFQNWQSEFLSVASIVLLTIFLRQKGSPESKPVDSPDWKTGK
;
A
#
# COMPACT_ATOMS: atom_id res chain seq x y z
N MET A 1 13.70 34.60 19.69
CA MET A 1 13.28 33.67 18.62
C MET A 1 12.07 34.27 17.95
N ASN A 2 12.21 34.79 16.72
CA ASN A 2 11.12 35.41 15.96
C ASN A 2 10.51 34.36 15.00
N GLY A 3 9.73 33.42 15.53
CA GLY A 3 8.97 32.50 14.69
C GLY A 3 7.87 33.28 13.97
N LYS A 4 7.96 33.43 12.64
CA LYS A 4 6.86 33.97 11.85
C LYS A 4 5.76 32.90 11.74
N GLN A 5 4.52 33.28 12.00
CA GLN A 5 3.38 32.41 11.72
C GLN A 5 3.34 32.07 10.23
N VAL A 6 3.13 30.80 9.93
CA VAL A 6 2.98 30.28 8.57
C VAL A 6 1.49 30.29 8.23
N SER A 7 1.12 30.84 7.07
CA SER A 7 -0.27 30.77 6.59
C SER A 7 -0.62 29.33 6.22
N LEU A 8 -1.91 28.98 6.30
CA LEU A 8 -2.37 27.65 5.89
C LEU A 8 -1.97 27.31 4.44
N SER A 9 -2.10 28.26 3.52
CA SER A 9 -1.70 28.08 2.12
C SER A 9 -0.22 27.74 1.96
N HIS A 10 0.64 28.35 2.76
CA HIS A 10 2.08 28.08 2.73
C HIS A 10 2.42 26.76 3.41
N TYR A 11 1.66 26.38 4.45
CA TYR A 11 1.81 25.09 5.11
C TYR A 11 1.47 23.92 4.18
N LEU A 12 0.40 24.02 3.39
CA LEU A 12 -0.03 22.97 2.46
C LEU A 12 0.99 22.66 1.34
N THR A 13 1.93 23.58 1.08
CA THR A 13 3.01 23.38 0.11
C THR A 13 4.37 23.19 0.78
N SER A 14 4.41 23.06 2.11
CA SER A 14 5.66 22.90 2.85
C SER A 14 6.17 21.46 2.79
N GLY A 15 7.49 21.29 2.82
CA GLY A 15 8.13 19.97 2.95
C GLY A 15 7.55 19.13 4.10
N HIS A 16 7.28 19.74 5.26
CA HIS A 16 6.67 19.04 6.40
C HIS A 16 5.30 18.43 6.06
N PHE A 17 4.39 19.22 5.48
CA PHE A 17 3.05 18.75 5.13
C PHE A 17 3.10 17.65 4.06
N ILE A 18 3.92 17.87 3.01
CA ILE A 18 4.11 16.89 1.94
C ILE A 18 4.66 15.59 2.53
N SER A 19 5.71 15.66 3.35
CA SER A 19 6.32 14.50 4.02
C SER A 19 5.27 13.73 4.81
N ALA A 20 4.62 14.37 5.79
CA ALA A 20 3.69 13.71 6.70
C ALA A 20 2.46 13.12 5.98
N THR A 21 1.98 13.76 4.92
CA THR A 21 0.84 13.26 4.16
C THR A 21 1.21 12.05 3.32
N PHE A 22 2.30 12.16 2.56
CA PHE A 22 2.69 11.11 1.62
C PHE A 22 3.42 9.95 2.29
N GLU A 23 4.03 10.14 3.46
CA GLU A 23 4.53 9.05 4.31
C GLU A 23 3.41 8.07 4.63
N ASN A 24 2.23 8.57 5.05
CA ASN A 24 1.05 7.74 5.32
C ASN A 24 0.46 7.14 4.05
N PHE A 25 0.38 7.90 2.97
CA PHE A 25 -0.22 7.39 1.73
C PHE A 25 0.66 6.33 1.05
N GLU A 26 1.98 6.45 1.11
CA GLU A 26 2.87 5.43 0.53
C GLU A 26 2.66 4.07 1.20
N SER A 27 2.54 4.02 2.53
CA SER A 27 2.43 2.75 3.26
C SER A 27 1.11 2.06 2.92
N GLU A 28 0.01 2.80 2.86
CA GLU A 28 -1.31 2.30 2.50
C GLU A 28 -1.32 1.73 1.07
N PHE A 29 -0.75 2.44 0.10
CA PHE A 29 -0.68 1.94 -1.26
C PHE A 29 0.29 0.76 -1.42
N LEU A 30 1.39 0.74 -0.67
CA LEU A 30 2.30 -0.40 -0.63
C LEU A 30 1.61 -1.62 -0.03
N GLN A 31 0.91 -1.45 1.09
CA GLN A 31 0.10 -2.47 1.74
C GLN A 31 -0.92 -3.05 0.77
N MET A 32 -1.71 -2.21 0.09
CA MET A 32 -2.71 -2.67 -0.86
C MET A 32 -2.10 -3.36 -2.09
N SER A 33 -1.00 -2.82 -2.62
CA SER A 33 -0.25 -3.44 -3.72
C SER A 33 0.22 -4.85 -3.34
N LEU A 34 0.84 -4.99 -2.17
CA LEU A 34 1.33 -6.27 -1.67
C LEU A 34 0.17 -7.20 -1.33
N TYR A 35 -0.90 -6.72 -0.71
CA TYR A 35 -2.10 -7.51 -0.44
C TYR A 35 -2.66 -8.14 -1.71
N VAL A 36 -2.85 -7.36 -2.77
CA VAL A 36 -3.32 -7.86 -4.07
C VAL A 36 -2.35 -8.89 -4.67
N LEU A 37 -1.04 -8.59 -4.68
CA LEU A 37 -0.05 -9.49 -5.30
C LEU A 37 0.14 -10.80 -4.52
N ILE A 38 0.16 -10.72 -3.18
CA ILE A 38 0.34 -11.86 -2.29
C ILE A 38 -0.88 -12.76 -2.33
N THR A 39 -2.10 -12.22 -2.28
CA THR A 39 -3.34 -13.02 -2.30
C THR A 39 -3.57 -13.74 -3.64
N ILE A 40 -2.92 -13.30 -4.73
CA ILE A 40 -2.94 -14.04 -6.00
C ILE A 40 -2.20 -15.38 -5.88
N GLY A 41 -1.03 -15.39 -5.23
CA GLY A 41 -0.09 -16.52 -5.25
C GLY A 41 0.05 -17.31 -3.96
N LEU A 42 -0.10 -16.67 -2.79
CA LEU A 42 0.05 -17.32 -1.49
C LEU A 42 -1.28 -17.89 -1.03
N ARG A 43 -1.38 -19.22 -1.06
CA ARG A 43 -2.48 -19.95 -0.43
C ARG A 43 -2.04 -20.37 0.97
N GLN A 44 -2.78 -19.95 2.00
CA GLN A 44 -2.50 -20.25 3.40
C GLN A 44 -3.63 -21.06 4.03
N ILE A 45 -3.27 -22.15 4.72
CA ILE A 45 -4.23 -22.98 5.46
C ILE A 45 -4.89 -22.13 6.56
N GLY A 46 -6.23 -22.12 6.61
CA GLY A 46 -7.01 -21.49 7.67
C GLY A 46 -7.27 -19.99 7.54
N SER A 47 -6.62 -19.28 6.61
CA SER A 47 -6.83 -17.84 6.40
C SER A 47 -8.15 -17.57 5.68
N ALA A 48 -8.92 -16.57 6.15
CA ALA A 48 -10.18 -16.13 5.53
C ALA A 48 -9.96 -15.40 4.19
N GLU A 49 -8.81 -14.74 4.04
CA GLU A 49 -8.45 -13.94 2.87
C GLU A 49 -7.63 -14.72 1.83
N SER A 50 -7.33 -15.99 2.11
CA SER A 50 -6.67 -16.88 1.15
C SER A 50 -7.70 -17.56 0.25
N LYS A 51 -7.37 -17.67 -1.05
CA LYS A 51 -8.07 -18.56 -1.97
C LYS A 51 -8.08 -20.00 -1.43
N LYS A 52 -9.11 -20.77 -1.79
CA LYS A 52 -9.20 -22.20 -1.47
C LYS A 52 -7.99 -22.96 -2.03
N LEU A 53 -7.55 -23.99 -1.30
CA LEU A 53 -6.32 -24.73 -1.63
C LEU A 53 -6.46 -25.62 -2.87
N GLU A 54 -7.61 -26.26 -3.07
CA GLU A 54 -7.80 -27.29 -4.11
C GLU A 54 -8.82 -26.91 -5.18
N GLU A 55 -9.64 -25.87 -4.97
CA GLU A 55 -10.68 -25.45 -5.91
C GLU A 55 -10.20 -24.27 -6.78
N ASN A 56 -10.55 -24.30 -8.07
CA ASN A 56 -10.40 -23.14 -8.95
C ASN A 56 -11.54 -22.16 -8.66
N GLU A 57 -11.19 -20.92 -8.32
CA GLU A 57 -12.17 -19.89 -8.05
C GLU A 57 -12.55 -19.11 -9.32
N ASP A 58 -13.74 -18.52 -9.35
CA ASP A 58 -14.24 -17.73 -10.47
C ASP A 58 -13.32 -16.55 -10.82
N VAL A 59 -12.52 -16.06 -9.87
CA VAL A 59 -11.54 -14.99 -10.07
C VAL A 59 -10.36 -15.40 -10.94
N ASP A 60 -10.07 -16.71 -11.05
CA ASP A 60 -8.96 -17.27 -11.84
C ASP A 60 -9.40 -17.72 -13.25
N ARG A 61 -10.67 -17.48 -13.62
CA ARG A 61 -11.19 -17.90 -14.93
C ARG A 61 -10.54 -17.11 -16.07
N GLU A 62 -10.22 -17.80 -17.16
CA GLU A 62 -9.77 -17.16 -18.39
C GLU A 62 -10.87 -16.24 -18.96
N PRO A 63 -10.55 -14.99 -19.32
CA PRO A 63 -11.52 -14.04 -19.83
C PRO A 63 -12.04 -14.50 -21.20
N ARG A 64 -13.37 -14.55 -21.34
CA ARG A 64 -14.04 -14.93 -22.60
C ARG A 64 -14.66 -13.71 -23.28
N PRO A 65 -14.34 -13.44 -24.56
CA PRO A 65 -15.01 -12.38 -25.31
C PRO A 65 -16.51 -12.67 -25.43
N SER A 66 -17.35 -11.71 -25.03
CA SER A 66 -18.81 -11.74 -25.20
C SER A 66 -19.32 -10.36 -25.60
N SER A 67 -20.60 -10.24 -25.98
CA SER A 67 -21.22 -8.94 -26.31
C SER A 67 -21.09 -7.94 -25.16
N ASP A 68 -21.14 -8.42 -23.93
CA ASP A 68 -21.15 -7.59 -22.72
C ASP A 68 -19.74 -7.45 -22.11
N ALA A 69 -18.74 -8.14 -22.67
CA ALA A 69 -17.37 -8.04 -22.18
C ALA A 69 -16.78 -6.64 -22.40
N PRO A 70 -15.93 -6.16 -21.47
CA PRO A 70 -15.18 -4.93 -21.67
C PRO A 70 -14.37 -4.97 -22.97
N TRP A 71 -14.19 -3.81 -23.61
CA TRP A 71 -13.43 -3.72 -24.86
C TRP A 71 -12.00 -4.31 -24.79
N PRO A 72 -11.22 -4.17 -23.69
CA PRO A 72 -9.91 -4.82 -23.58
C PRO A 72 -9.98 -6.34 -23.74
N VAL A 73 -11.03 -6.97 -23.21
CA VAL A 73 -11.28 -8.42 -23.33
C VAL A 73 -11.65 -8.81 -24.76
N LYS A 74 -12.46 -7.99 -25.44
CA LYS A 74 -12.80 -8.19 -26.86
C LYS A 74 -11.58 -8.05 -27.78
N ARG A 75 -10.64 -7.18 -27.43
CA ARG A 75 -9.44 -6.91 -28.25
C ARG A 75 -8.33 -7.95 -28.03
N GLY A 76 -8.16 -8.45 -26.82
CA GLY A 76 -7.12 -9.42 -26.50
C GLY A 76 -5.69 -8.86 -26.52
N GLY A 77 -4.70 -9.75 -26.56
CA GLY A 77 -3.28 -9.41 -26.65
C GLY A 77 -2.76 -8.59 -25.48
N TRP A 78 -1.83 -7.67 -25.75
CA TRP A 78 -1.18 -6.85 -24.71
C TRP A 78 -2.12 -5.89 -23.98
N ILE A 79 -3.24 -5.50 -24.63
CA ILE A 79 -4.25 -4.62 -24.03
C ILE A 79 -5.05 -5.37 -22.97
N LEU A 80 -5.41 -6.63 -23.26
CA LEU A 80 -6.01 -7.51 -22.25
C LEU A 80 -5.03 -7.73 -21.10
N TRP A 81 -3.75 -8.00 -21.39
CA TRP A 81 -2.74 -8.16 -20.35
C TRP A 81 -2.66 -6.93 -19.43
N LEU A 82 -2.59 -5.73 -20.00
CA LEU A 82 -2.56 -4.49 -19.23
C LEU A 82 -3.83 -4.32 -18.39
N TYR A 83 -4.98 -4.61 -18.97
CA TYR A 83 -6.27 -4.54 -18.27
C TYR A 83 -6.37 -5.55 -17.12
N SER A 84 -5.96 -6.80 -17.33
CA SER A 84 -5.96 -7.86 -16.32
C SER A 84 -5.02 -7.58 -15.15
N ASN A 85 -3.98 -6.77 -15.36
CA ASN A 85 -3.02 -6.37 -14.32
C ASN A 85 -3.24 -4.94 -13.81
N SER A 86 -4.28 -4.25 -14.28
CA SER A 86 -4.46 -2.81 -14.07
C SER A 86 -4.57 -2.41 -12.59
N LEU A 87 -5.19 -3.24 -11.74
CA LEU A 87 -5.32 -2.97 -10.30
C LEU A 87 -3.96 -2.92 -9.60
N SER A 88 -3.14 -3.95 -9.81
CA SER A 88 -1.78 -4.04 -9.25
C SER A 88 -0.88 -2.93 -9.80
N ILE A 89 -0.98 -2.63 -11.09
CA ILE A 89 -0.25 -1.53 -11.73
C ILE A 89 -0.66 -0.19 -11.13
N ALA A 90 -1.96 0.04 -10.93
CA ALA A 90 -2.46 1.29 -10.34
C ALA A 90 -1.92 1.50 -8.91
N PHE A 91 -2.00 0.48 -8.04
CA PHE A 91 -1.45 0.58 -6.68
C PHE A 91 0.06 0.77 -6.66
N CYS A 92 0.80 0.08 -7.54
CA CYS A 92 2.24 0.26 -7.66
C CYS A 92 2.62 1.67 -8.12
N ILE A 93 1.91 2.23 -9.10
CA ILE A 93 2.13 3.62 -9.57
C ILE A 93 1.81 4.62 -8.45
N LEU A 94 0.67 4.45 -7.75
CA LEU A 94 0.29 5.31 -6.63
C LEU A 94 1.32 5.27 -5.51
N PHE A 95 1.82 4.08 -5.16
CA PHE A 95 2.92 3.91 -4.21
C PHE A 95 4.16 4.68 -4.66
N LEU A 96 4.63 4.49 -5.90
CA LEU A 96 5.84 5.16 -6.40
C LEU A 96 5.71 6.69 -6.41
N ILE A 97 4.53 7.21 -6.75
CA ILE A 97 4.24 8.66 -6.70
C ILE A 97 4.28 9.16 -5.25
N CYS A 98 3.60 8.47 -4.33
CA CYS A 98 3.58 8.86 -2.92
C CYS A 98 4.97 8.77 -2.29
N TRP A 99 5.71 7.70 -2.56
CA TRP A 99 7.06 7.52 -2.08
C TRP A 99 8.01 8.62 -2.57
N ALA A 100 7.90 9.01 -3.85
CA ALA A 100 8.69 10.11 -4.40
C ALA A 100 8.34 11.47 -3.76
N LEU A 101 7.04 11.72 -3.49
CA LEU A 101 6.58 12.94 -2.84
C LEU A 101 6.96 12.99 -1.36
N HIS A 102 6.83 11.87 -0.65
CA HIS A 102 7.29 11.71 0.72
C HIS A 102 8.80 11.99 0.81
N PHE A 103 9.60 11.33 -0.02
CA PHE A 103 11.04 11.55 -0.09
C PHE A 103 11.40 13.03 -0.33
N TYR A 104 10.76 13.66 -1.32
CA TYR A 104 10.98 15.07 -1.62
C TYR A 104 10.59 15.98 -0.44
N GLY A 105 9.42 15.77 0.16
CA GLY A 105 8.94 16.56 1.30
C GLY A 105 9.82 16.40 2.54
N SER A 106 10.25 15.18 2.83
CA SER A 106 11.15 14.85 3.93
C SER A 106 12.51 15.53 3.75
N TRP A 107 13.09 15.47 2.55
CA TRP A 107 14.34 16.16 2.21
C TRP A 107 14.22 17.68 2.35
N GLU A 108 13.15 18.29 1.82
CA GLU A 108 12.91 19.73 1.93
C GLU A 108 12.76 20.16 3.39
N ASN A 109 12.01 19.40 4.20
CA ASN A 109 11.85 19.65 5.62
C ASN A 109 13.17 19.52 6.40
N ASN A 110 13.99 18.52 6.07
CA ASN A 110 15.31 18.35 6.66
C ASN A 110 16.24 19.55 6.36
N ASN A 111 16.26 20.02 5.12
CA ASN A 111 17.06 21.18 4.74
C ASN A 111 16.57 22.48 5.40
N LEU A 112 15.26 22.64 5.56
CA LEU A 112 14.70 23.74 6.36
C LEU A 112 15.21 23.70 7.80
N GLU A 113 15.19 22.52 8.45
CA GLU A 113 15.73 22.37 9.80
C GLU A 113 17.23 22.65 9.88
N LEU A 114 18.02 22.19 8.90
CA LEU A 114 19.47 22.45 8.84
C LEU A 114 19.75 23.94 8.71
N SER A 115 19.00 24.63 7.83
CA SER A 115 19.09 26.07 7.63
C SER A 115 18.76 26.84 8.91
N LEU A 116 17.70 26.46 9.62
CA LEU A 116 17.35 27.03 10.94
C LEU A 116 18.43 26.81 12.00
N LYS A 117 19.23 25.73 11.87
CA LYS A 117 20.37 25.40 12.74
C LYS A 117 21.69 26.03 12.25
N GLY A 118 21.68 26.81 11.16
CA GLY A 118 22.88 27.41 10.56
C GLY A 118 23.85 26.39 9.94
N LYS A 119 23.34 25.20 9.59
CA LYS A 119 24.11 24.12 8.95
C LYS A 119 23.94 24.16 7.43
N PRO A 120 24.92 23.67 6.65
CA PRO A 120 24.77 23.53 5.21
C PRO A 120 23.63 22.57 4.89
N GLU A 121 22.96 22.82 3.76
CA GLU A 121 21.93 21.92 3.22
C GLU A 121 22.54 20.58 2.80
N GLU A 122 21.74 19.54 2.95
CA GLU A 122 22.10 18.19 2.58
C GLU A 122 21.69 17.91 1.12
N ASN A 123 22.57 17.20 0.40
CA ASN A 123 22.29 16.80 -0.97
C ASN A 123 21.19 15.74 -1.02
N ILE A 124 20.29 15.83 -1.99
CA ILE A 124 19.15 14.91 -2.16
C ILE A 124 19.57 13.43 -2.24
N LEU A 125 20.64 13.10 -2.97
CA LEU A 125 21.13 11.71 -3.07
C LEU A 125 21.72 11.21 -1.75
N HIS A 126 22.37 12.10 -1.00
CA HIS A 126 22.90 11.77 0.32
C HIS A 126 21.76 11.53 1.32
N TYR A 127 20.70 12.34 1.26
CA TYR A 127 19.52 12.17 2.09
C TYR A 127 18.80 10.85 1.81
N LEU A 128 18.69 10.44 0.55
CA LEU A 128 18.10 9.15 0.15
C LEU A 128 18.86 7.95 0.74
N GLY A 129 20.19 8.05 0.83
CA GLY A 129 21.02 7.04 1.49
C GLY A 129 21.09 7.18 3.01
N GLY A 130 20.48 8.23 3.57
CA GLY A 130 20.54 8.57 4.98
C GLY A 130 19.54 7.79 5.83
N SER A 131 19.87 7.57 7.10
CA SER A 131 19.02 6.79 8.01
C SER A 131 17.70 7.45 8.36
N LYS A 132 17.60 8.80 8.29
CA LYS A 132 16.39 9.54 8.67
C LYS A 132 15.20 9.21 7.76
N PHE A 133 15.41 9.30 6.45
CA PHE A 133 14.37 8.96 5.47
C PHE A 133 13.89 7.52 5.62
N TRP A 134 14.83 6.57 5.72
CA TRP A 134 14.48 5.16 5.90
C TRP A 134 13.82 4.87 7.25
N PHE A 135 14.17 5.61 8.30
CA PHE A 135 13.48 5.49 9.58
C PHE A 135 12.01 5.89 9.47
N GLU A 136 11.71 7.03 8.84
CA GLU A 136 10.33 7.50 8.57
C GLU A 136 9.56 6.45 7.75
N THR A 137 10.10 6.05 6.60
CA THR A 137 9.51 5.00 5.74
C THR A 137 9.29 3.67 6.49
N PHE A 138 10.31 3.12 7.15
CA PHE A 138 10.20 1.80 7.78
C PHE A 138 9.34 1.79 9.03
N GLN A 139 9.28 2.89 9.79
CA GLN A 139 8.43 2.98 10.97
C GLN A 139 6.96 2.86 10.57
N ASN A 140 6.57 3.48 9.46
CA ASN A 140 5.20 3.41 8.98
C ASN A 140 4.88 2.06 8.32
N TRP A 141 5.81 1.51 7.55
CA TRP A 141 5.68 0.16 6.99
C TRP A 141 5.51 -0.89 8.10
N GLN A 142 6.28 -0.77 9.19
CA GLN A 142 6.20 -1.68 10.32
C GLN A 142 4.77 -1.77 10.89
N SER A 143 4.11 -0.62 11.14
CA SER A 143 2.76 -0.60 11.72
C SER A 143 1.73 -1.20 10.78
N GLU A 144 1.77 -0.83 9.50
CA GLU A 144 0.82 -1.33 8.50
C GLU A 144 0.96 -2.83 8.27
N PHE A 145 2.19 -3.33 8.06
CA PHE A 145 2.42 -4.76 7.90
C PHE A 145 2.08 -5.57 9.15
N LEU A 146 2.31 -5.01 10.35
CA LEU A 146 1.89 -5.66 11.59
C LEU A 146 0.36 -5.76 11.66
N SER A 147 -0.37 -4.73 11.25
CA SER A 147 -1.84 -4.73 11.20
C SER A 147 -2.38 -5.81 10.25
N VAL A 148 -1.85 -5.87 9.02
CA VAL A 148 -2.24 -6.90 8.03
C VAL A 148 -1.88 -8.30 8.51
N ALA A 149 -0.67 -8.50 9.03
CA ALA A 149 -0.29 -9.80 9.58
C ALA A 149 -1.20 -10.20 10.75
N SER A 150 -1.57 -9.25 11.60
CA SER A 150 -2.47 -9.48 12.73
C SER A 150 -3.85 -9.92 12.26
N ILE A 151 -4.47 -9.22 11.30
CA ILE A 151 -5.81 -9.62 10.83
C ILE A 151 -5.76 -10.97 10.12
N VAL A 152 -4.75 -11.26 9.30
CA VAL A 152 -4.59 -12.55 8.62
C VAL A 152 -4.41 -13.70 9.61
N LEU A 153 -3.61 -13.52 10.66
CA LEU A 153 -3.35 -14.57 11.66
C LEU A 153 -4.50 -14.74 12.65
N LEU A 154 -5.05 -13.63 13.15
CA LEU A 154 -6.11 -13.66 14.16
C LEU A 154 -7.42 -14.22 13.59
N THR A 155 -7.73 -13.96 12.33
CA THR A 155 -8.96 -14.47 11.67
C THR A 155 -8.95 -15.99 11.45
N ILE A 156 -7.80 -16.65 11.63
CA ILE A 156 -7.72 -18.12 11.66
C ILE A 156 -8.50 -18.65 12.86
N PHE A 157 -8.33 -18.04 14.04
CA PHE A 157 -8.82 -18.54 15.33
C PHE A 157 -10.02 -17.74 15.89
N LEU A 158 -10.06 -16.44 15.63
CA LEU A 158 -11.14 -15.56 16.09
C LEU A 158 -12.28 -15.52 15.08
N ARG A 159 -13.48 -15.19 15.57
CA ARG A 159 -14.71 -15.08 14.76
C ARG A 159 -15.45 -13.80 15.11
N GLN A 160 -15.83 -13.04 14.09
CA GLN A 160 -16.70 -11.87 14.22
C GLN A 160 -17.93 -12.05 13.33
N LYS A 161 -19.09 -12.35 13.94
CA LYS A 161 -20.35 -12.58 13.21
C LYS A 161 -20.70 -11.36 12.36
N GLY A 162 -20.91 -11.57 11.05
CA GLY A 162 -21.29 -10.52 10.09
C GLY A 162 -20.13 -9.70 9.52
N SER A 163 -18.88 -9.98 9.92
CA SER A 163 -17.71 -9.35 9.30
C SER A 163 -17.35 -10.05 7.98
N PRO A 164 -17.10 -9.32 6.88
CA PRO A 164 -16.59 -9.91 5.66
C PRO A 164 -15.18 -10.48 5.84
N GLU A 165 -14.41 -10.00 6.81
CA GLU A 165 -13.01 -10.42 7.07
C GLU A 165 -12.91 -11.65 7.99
N SER A 166 -14.05 -12.24 8.39
CA SER A 166 -14.10 -13.39 9.31
C SER A 166 -14.73 -14.60 8.63
N LYS A 167 -14.21 -15.79 8.92
CA LYS A 167 -14.90 -17.04 8.61
C LYS A 167 -16.26 -17.12 9.34
N PRO A 168 -17.23 -17.90 8.82
CA PRO A 168 -18.44 -18.25 9.56
C PRO A 168 -18.12 -18.82 10.95
N VAL A 169 -18.96 -18.54 11.93
CA VAL A 169 -18.72 -18.89 13.35
C VAL A 169 -18.65 -20.41 13.56
N ASP A 170 -19.32 -21.17 12.71
CA ASP A 170 -19.36 -22.64 12.68
C ASP A 170 -18.27 -23.27 11.79
N SER A 171 -17.44 -22.46 11.11
CA SER A 171 -16.35 -22.97 10.28
C SER A 171 -15.12 -23.35 11.12
N PRO A 172 -14.50 -24.51 10.87
CA PRO A 172 -13.31 -24.95 11.60
C PRO A 172 -12.07 -24.11 11.23
N ASP A 173 -11.08 -24.07 12.13
CA ASP A 173 -9.90 -23.22 11.98
C ASP A 173 -9.03 -23.58 10.76
N TRP A 174 -8.98 -24.85 10.38
CA TRP A 174 -8.22 -25.34 9.24
C TRP A 174 -8.87 -25.03 7.88
N LYS A 175 -10.15 -24.61 7.85
CA LYS A 175 -10.81 -24.24 6.60
C LYS A 175 -10.23 -22.93 6.06
N THR A 176 -9.74 -22.97 4.83
CA THR A 176 -9.24 -21.80 4.08
C THR A 176 -10.34 -21.15 3.26
N GLY A 177 -10.30 -19.83 3.16
CA GLY A 177 -11.28 -19.02 2.45
C GLY A 177 -12.55 -18.82 3.25
N LYS A 178 -13.47 -18.04 2.67
CA LYS A 178 -14.80 -17.79 3.21
C LYS A 178 -15.70 -19.02 3.00
#